data_AF-A0A800IGP2-F1
#
_entry.id   AF-A0A800IGP2-F1
#
_cell.length_a   1.000
_cell.length_b   1.000
_cell.length_c   1.000
_cell.angle_alpha   90.00
_cell.angle_beta   90.00
_cell.angle_gamma   90.00
#
_symmetry.space_group_name_H-M   'P 1'
#
loop_
_entity.id
_entity.type
_entity.pdbx_description
1 polymer ?
#
loop_
_entity_poly.entity_id
_entity_poly.type
_entity_poly.pdbx_seq_one_letter_code
_entity_poly.pdbx_strand_id
1 'polypeptide(L)' 'LTDLEVEQAQTQGYTGLRLGPRILRTETAPLAALTLLQHIWGDF' A
#
# COMPACT_ATOMS: atom_id res chain seq x y z
N LEU A 1 -0.86 11.88 -4.88
CA LEU A 1 0.38 12.31 -4.23
C LEU A 1 1.14 13.15 -5.23
N THR A 2 1.58 14.33 -4.81
CA THR A 2 2.58 15.12 -5.52
C THR A 2 3.93 14.43 -5.43
N ASP A 3 4.86 14.78 -6.32
CA ASP A 3 6.23 14.23 -6.29
C ASP A 3 6.92 14.52 -4.95
N LEU A 4 6.65 15.69 -4.36
CA LEU A 4 7.17 16.06 -3.05
C LEU A 4 6.66 15.14 -1.93
N GLU A 5 5.37 14.81 -1.92
CA GLU A 5 4.80 13.89 -0.91
C GLU A 5 5.37 12.47 -1.05
N VAL A 6 5.66 12.03 -2.28
CA VAL A 6 6.29 10.73 -2.54
C VAL A 6 7.73 10.71 -2.01
N GLU A 7 8.51 11.76 -2.30
CA GLU A 7 9.89 11.91 -1.80
C GLU A 7 9.92 11.95 -0.27
N GLN A 8 9.03 12.72 0.36
CA GLN A 8 8.90 12.77 1.82
C GLN A 8 8.61 11.39 2.42
N ALA A 9 7.67 10.64 1.83
CA ALA A 9 7.38 9.28 2.30
C ALA A 9 8.60 8.36 2.19
N GLN A 10 9.31 8.40 1.06
CA GLN A 10 10.52 7.59 0.84
C GLN A 10 11.64 7.93 1.82
N THR A 11 11.89 9.22 2.08
CA THR A 11 12.91 9.68 3.04
C THR A 11 12.60 9.28 4.48
N GLN A 12 11.32 9.09 4.83
CA GLN A 12 10.90 8.55 6.13
C GLN A 12 10.89 7.01 6.17
N GLY A 13 11.35 6.33 5.13
CA GLY A 13 11.47 4.88 5.06
C GLY A 13 10.20 4.14 4.59
N TYR A 14 9.18 4.84 4.11
CA TYR A 14 8.03 4.19 3.49
C TYR A 14 8.40 3.61 2.12
N THR A 15 7.93 2.40 1.84
CA THR A 15 8.13 1.73 0.54
C THR A 15 6.81 1.67 -0.22
N GLY A 16 6.84 2.00 -1.51
CA GLY A 16 5.67 1.90 -2.38
C GLY A 16 5.23 0.44 -2.58
N LEU A 17 3.93 0.18 -2.50
CA LEU A 17 3.32 -1.13 -2.69
C LEU A 17 2.34 -1.10 -3.87
N ARG A 18 2.42 -2.10 -4.77
CA ARG A 18 1.48 -2.29 -5.88
C ARG A 18 0.66 -3.56 -5.68
N LEU A 19 -0.67 -3.42 -5.63
CA LEU A 19 -1.61 -4.53 -5.46
C LEU A 19 -2.13 -5.03 -6.82
N GLY A 20 -1.26 -5.67 -7.59
CA GLY A 20 -1.58 -6.19 -8.92
C GLY A 20 -1.69 -5.11 -10.01
N PRO A 21 -2.22 -5.46 -11.19
CA PRO A 21 -2.15 -4.57 -12.35
C PRO A 21 -3.21 -3.47 -12.37
N ARG A 22 -4.31 -3.62 -11.63
CA ARG A 22 -5.45 -2.68 -11.64
C ARG A 22 -5.31 -1.59 -10.58
N ILE A 23 -5.73 -0.38 -10.92
CA ILE A 23 -5.87 0.71 -9.95
C ILE A 23 -7.11 0.41 -9.11
N LEU A 24 -6.92 0.28 -7.80
CA LEU A 24 -8.00 0.06 -6.85
C LEU A 24 -8.60 1.41 -6.41
N ARG A 25 -9.89 1.40 -6.08
CA ARG A 25 -10.55 2.56 -5.46
C ARG A 25 -10.01 2.79 -4.05
N THR A 26 -10.16 4.01 -3.55
CA THR A 26 -9.70 4.44 -2.23
C THR A 26 -10.22 3.59 -1.09
N GLU A 27 -11.44 3.08 -1.19
CA GLU A 27 -12.07 2.24 -0.16
C GLU A 27 -11.62 0.77 -0.26
N THR A 28 -11.26 0.31 -1.46
CA THR A 28 -10.89 -1.09 -1.72
C THR A 28 -9.41 -1.35 -1.50
N ALA A 29 -8.55 -0.38 -1.84
CA ALA A 29 -7.11 -0.50 -1.68
C ALA A 29 -6.65 -0.88 -0.26
N PRO A 30 -7.09 -0.21 0.82
CA PRO A 30 -6.65 -0.53 2.18
C PRO A 30 -7.19 -1.88 2.66
N LEU A 31 -8.43 -2.25 2.30
CA LEU A 31 -9.00 -3.55 2.64
C LEU A 31 -8.18 -4.68 2.01
N ALA A 32 -7.88 -4.58 0.72
CA ALA A 32 -7.05 -5.56 0.02
C ALA A 32 -5.63 -5.63 0.60
N ALA A 33 -5.03 -4.48 0.93
CA ALA A 33 -3.71 -4.43 1.56
C ALA A 33 -3.70 -5.19 2.90
N LEU A 34 -4.63 -4.87 3.81
CA LEU A 34 -4.71 -5.50 5.13
C LEU A 34 -4.97 -7.01 5.04
N THR A 35 -5.88 -7.44 4.15
CA THR A 35 -6.14 -8.87 3.93
C THR A 35 -4.88 -9.59 3.46
N LEU A 36 -4.09 -9.01 2.54
CA LEU A 36 -2.85 -9.61 2.07
C LEU A 36 -1.77 -9.62 3.15
N LEU A 37 -1.63 -8.54 3.93
CA LEU A 37 -0.69 -8.49 5.04
C LEU A 37 -1.01 -9.59 6.08
N GLN A 38 -2.29 -9.73 6.45
CA GLN A 38 -2.74 -10.78 7.37
C GLN A 38 -2.56 -12.18 6.79
N HIS A 39 -2.79 -12.38 5.50
CA HIS A 39 -2.60 -13.68 4.87
C HIS A 39 -1.13 -14.13 4.82
N ILE A 40 -0.19 -13.19 4.66
CA ILE A 40 1.23 -13.51 4.51
C ILE A 40 1.95 -13.58 5.86
N TRP A 41 1.62 -12.67 6.79
CA TRP A 41 2.35 -12.50 8.07
C TRP A 41 1.48 -12.57 9.31
N GLY A 42 0.17 -12.67 9.14
CA GLY A 42 -0.78 -12.76 10.25
C GLY A 42 -1.05 -14.21 10.65
N ASP A 43 -2.21 -14.38 11.27
CA ASP A 43 -2.71 -15.58 11.91
C ASP A 43 -3.88 -16.22 11.14
N PHE A 44 -3.98 -15.92 9.85
CA PHE A 44 -5.00 -16.47 8.96
C PHE A 44 -4.80 -17.95 8.64
#